data_AF-A0A965N3I9-F1
#
_entry.id   AF-A0A965N3I9-F1
#
_cell.length_a   1.000
_cell.length_b   1.000
_cell.length_c   1.000
_cell.angle_alpha   90.00
_cell.angle_beta   90.00
_cell.angle_gamma   90.00
#
_symmetry.space_group_name_H-M   'P 1'
#
loop_
_entity.id
_entity.type
_entity.pdbx_description
1 polymer ?
#
loop_
_entity_poly.entity_id
_entity_poly.type
_entity_poly.pdbx_seq_one_letter_code
_entity_poly.pdbx_strand_id
1 'polypeptide(L)'
;MRNRLFPAILAICALTGFAPGAAWAAPVTGFAYDMPKLPAPDPALSRYLQQDRAKVYRDYAALFADPDLSAEDFSSYESATNWTVDSILPGVKILVAGRASYTGGAHGYAFVDSVIWDSKAGAPISFAGLFTNPSAARALLNPAYCRALDRERLARRGEPTPKDDMFGACPDLFKEAEAYPTKPVYGKYSR
;
A
#
# COMPACT_ATOMS: atom_id res chain seq x y z
N MET A 1 36.58 6.28 -70.12
CA MET A 1 35.73 5.22 -69.52
C MET A 1 35.15 5.78 -68.23
N ARG A 2 33.82 5.88 -68.15
CA ARG A 2 33.08 6.78 -67.25
C ARG A 2 32.56 5.98 -66.05
N ASN A 3 33.30 5.98 -64.94
CA ASN A 3 32.89 5.31 -63.70
C ASN A 3 31.91 6.21 -62.93
N ARG A 4 30.65 5.78 -62.84
CA ARG A 4 29.58 6.46 -62.10
C ARG A 4 29.71 6.13 -60.61
N LEU A 5 30.04 7.12 -59.79
CA LEU A 5 29.86 7.05 -58.34
C LEU A 5 28.38 7.36 -58.03
N PHE A 6 27.66 6.36 -57.51
CA PHE A 6 26.33 6.53 -56.93
C PHE A 6 26.47 7.15 -55.52
N PRO A 7 25.79 8.26 -55.18
CA PRO A 7 25.68 8.68 -53.79
C PRO A 7 24.59 7.84 -53.11
N ALA A 8 24.96 7.16 -52.03
CA ALA A 8 23.99 6.51 -51.15
C ALA A 8 23.21 7.61 -50.40
N ILE A 9 21.93 7.74 -50.71
CA ILE A 9 20.99 8.58 -49.96
C ILE A 9 20.71 7.87 -48.64
N LEU A 10 21.24 8.40 -47.54
CA LEU A 10 20.85 7.98 -46.19
C LEU A 10 19.44 8.51 -45.92
N ALA A 11 18.43 7.66 -46.09
CA ALA A 11 17.07 7.94 -45.66
C ALA A 11 17.00 7.82 -44.13
N ILE A 12 16.99 8.95 -43.42
CA ILE A 12 16.68 9.00 -42.00
C ILE A 12 15.17 8.77 -41.87
N CYS A 13 14.77 7.51 -41.65
CA CYS A 13 13.44 7.19 -41.16
C CYS A 13 13.34 7.66 -39.71
N ALA A 14 12.67 8.79 -39.49
CA ALA A 14 12.22 9.18 -38.16
C ALA A 14 11.17 8.16 -37.69
N LEU A 15 11.61 7.15 -36.94
CA LEU A 15 10.73 6.31 -36.15
C LEU A 15 10.11 7.20 -35.08
N THR A 16 8.92 7.74 -35.39
CA THR A 16 7.99 8.20 -34.38
C THR A 16 7.57 6.97 -33.59
N GLY A 17 8.30 6.71 -32.51
CA GLY A 17 7.87 5.76 -31.49
C GLY A 17 6.55 6.25 -30.94
N PHE A 18 5.44 5.69 -31.44
CA PHE A 18 4.25 5.54 -30.64
C PHE A 18 4.69 4.76 -29.40
N ALA A 19 4.96 5.46 -28.31
CA ALA A 19 4.90 4.83 -27.00
C ALA A 19 3.53 4.16 -26.96
N PRO A 20 3.43 2.82 -26.84
CA PRO A 20 2.14 2.18 -26.69
C PRO A 20 1.46 2.91 -25.54
N GLY A 21 0.35 3.58 -25.88
CA GLY A 21 -0.43 4.33 -24.92
C GLY A 21 -0.65 3.43 -23.73
N ALA A 22 -0.38 3.94 -22.53
CA ALA A 22 -0.68 3.25 -21.29
C ALA A 22 -2.09 2.68 -21.46
N ALA A 23 -2.20 1.36 -21.64
CA ALA A 23 -3.48 0.72 -21.85
C ALA A 23 -4.27 1.05 -20.59
N TRP A 24 -5.31 1.86 -20.75
CA TRP A 24 -6.19 2.18 -19.64
C TRP A 24 -6.78 0.84 -19.22
N ALA A 25 -6.44 0.39 -18.02
CA ALA A 25 -6.93 -0.87 -17.50
C ALA A 25 -8.46 -0.89 -17.63
N ALA A 26 -9.01 -2.02 -18.08
CA ALA A 26 -10.45 -2.15 -18.34
C ALA A 26 -11.25 -1.74 -17.09
N PRO A 27 -12.44 -1.12 -17.25
CA PRO A 27 -13.30 -0.82 -16.11
C PRO A 27 -13.65 -2.13 -15.38
N VAL A 28 -13.43 -2.14 -14.06
CA VAL A 28 -13.72 -3.28 -13.17
C VAL A 28 -14.97 -3.00 -12.33
N THR A 29 -15.65 -4.06 -11.88
CA THR A 29 -16.75 -3.96 -10.90
C THR A 29 -16.20 -3.96 -9.47
N GLY A 30 -16.94 -3.36 -8.53
CA GLY A 30 -16.63 -3.45 -7.10
C GLY A 30 -15.42 -2.67 -6.60
N PHE A 31 -14.82 -1.78 -7.41
CA PHE A 31 -13.72 -0.92 -6.96
C PHE A 31 -14.24 0.39 -6.34
N ALA A 32 -13.91 0.63 -5.08
CA ALA A 32 -14.20 1.86 -4.35
C ALA A 32 -12.93 2.43 -3.71
N TYR A 33 -12.74 3.74 -3.85
CA TYR A 33 -11.62 4.43 -3.23
C TYR A 33 -12.02 5.85 -2.84
N ASP A 34 -12.20 6.05 -1.54
CA ASP A 34 -12.61 7.33 -0.96
C ASP A 34 -11.40 8.11 -0.48
N MET A 35 -11.24 9.29 -1.07
CA MET A 35 -10.21 10.26 -0.68
C MET A 35 -10.62 10.95 0.64
N PRO A 36 -9.66 11.31 1.49
CA PRO A 36 -9.96 11.98 2.74
C PRO A 36 -10.46 13.41 2.46
N LYS A 37 -11.42 13.87 3.27
CA LYS A 37 -11.80 15.29 3.28
C LYS A 37 -10.72 16.09 4.02
N LEU A 38 -9.85 16.76 3.28
CA LEU A 38 -8.86 17.66 3.86
C LEU A 38 -9.50 19.02 4.21
N PRO A 39 -9.23 19.59 5.39
CA PRO A 39 -9.74 20.92 5.75
C PRO A 39 -9.03 22.05 4.99
N ALA A 40 -7.84 21.80 4.44
CA ALA A 40 -7.12 22.70 3.56
C ALA A 40 -6.48 21.91 2.41
N PRO A 41 -6.37 22.47 1.19
CA PRO A 41 -5.76 21.80 0.06
C PRO A 41 -4.32 21.34 0.33
N ASP A 42 -4.00 20.13 -0.09
CA ASP A 42 -2.63 19.61 -0.11
C ASP A 42 -2.41 18.82 -1.42
N PRO A 43 -1.90 19.48 -2.47
CA PRO A 43 -1.72 18.84 -3.77
C PRO A 43 -0.75 17.67 -3.75
N ALA A 44 0.28 17.72 -2.89
CA ALA A 44 1.29 16.66 -2.80
C ALA A 44 0.70 15.40 -2.15
N LEU A 45 -0.04 15.57 -1.05
CA LEU A 45 -0.77 14.47 -0.40
C LEU A 45 -1.84 13.90 -1.32
N SER A 46 -2.59 14.76 -2.01
CA SER A 46 -3.61 14.35 -2.97
C SER A 46 -3.00 13.50 -4.09
N ARG A 47 -1.85 13.90 -4.62
CA ARG A 47 -1.12 13.13 -5.64
C ARG A 47 -0.62 11.79 -5.09
N TYR A 48 -0.09 11.77 -3.87
CA TYR A 48 0.35 10.53 -3.22
C TYR A 48 -0.81 9.52 -3.10
N LEU A 49 -1.97 9.96 -2.61
CA LEU A 49 -3.16 9.09 -2.50
C LEU A 49 -3.74 8.70 -3.87
N GLN A 50 -3.61 9.55 -4.89
CA GLN A 50 -3.96 9.18 -6.26
C GLN A 50 -3.04 8.09 -6.82
N GLN A 51 -1.74 8.13 -6.49
CA GLN A 51 -0.79 7.08 -6.88
C GLN A 51 -1.11 5.76 -6.18
N ASP A 52 -1.47 5.81 -4.88
CA ASP A 52 -1.98 4.64 -4.15
C ASP A 52 -3.23 4.07 -4.81
N ARG A 53 -4.26 4.91 -5.05
CA ARG A 53 -5.49 4.50 -5.76
C ARG A 53 -5.18 3.82 -7.09
N ALA A 54 -4.28 4.40 -7.88
CA ALA A 54 -3.89 3.84 -9.17
C ALA A 54 -3.17 2.49 -9.02
N LYS A 55 -2.36 2.31 -7.97
CA LYS A 55 -1.73 1.02 -7.67
C LYS A 55 -2.78 -0.02 -7.28
N VAL A 56 -3.64 0.28 -6.31
CA VAL A 56 -4.70 -0.64 -5.85
C VAL A 56 -5.61 -1.04 -7.01
N TYR A 57 -5.98 -0.06 -7.86
CA TYR A 57 -6.78 -0.34 -9.05
C TYR A 57 -6.07 -1.30 -10.01
N ARG A 58 -4.78 -1.07 -10.32
CA ARG A 58 -4.02 -1.95 -11.22
C ARG A 58 -3.93 -3.36 -10.68
N ASP A 59 -3.62 -3.51 -9.39
CA ASP A 59 -3.48 -4.81 -8.75
C ASP A 59 -4.82 -5.58 -8.78
N TYR A 60 -5.93 -4.90 -8.50
CA TYR A 60 -7.27 -5.49 -8.56
C TYR A 60 -7.73 -5.80 -10.00
N ALA A 61 -7.47 -4.89 -10.94
CA ALA A 61 -7.84 -5.07 -12.35
C ALA A 61 -7.07 -6.19 -13.06
N ALA A 62 -5.91 -6.59 -12.55
CA ALA A 62 -5.17 -7.73 -13.06
C ALA A 62 -5.99 -9.03 -12.98
N LEU A 63 -6.85 -9.18 -11.96
CA LEU A 63 -7.72 -10.36 -11.79
C LEU A 63 -8.71 -10.52 -12.95
N PHE A 64 -9.25 -9.41 -13.46
CA PHE A 64 -10.23 -9.39 -14.56
C PHE A 64 -9.59 -9.69 -15.92
N ALA A 65 -8.27 -9.58 -16.02
CA ALA A 65 -7.50 -9.88 -17.22
C ALA A 65 -6.79 -11.24 -17.13
N ASP A 66 -6.94 -11.96 -16.02
CA ASP A 66 -6.27 -13.23 -15.80
C ASP A 66 -6.96 -14.34 -16.63
N PRO A 67 -6.26 -14.96 -17.60
CA PRO A 67 -6.84 -16.02 -18.42
C PRO A 67 -7.28 -17.25 -17.60
N ASP A 68 -6.62 -17.51 -16.46
CA ASP A 68 -6.95 -18.63 -15.58
C ASP A 68 -8.28 -18.39 -14.84
N LEU A 69 -8.76 -17.14 -14.79
CA LEU A 69 -10.04 -16.73 -14.20
C LEU A 69 -11.11 -16.42 -15.25
N SER A 70 -10.91 -16.82 -16.51
CA SER A 70 -11.82 -16.49 -17.62
C SER A 70 -13.26 -17.01 -17.48
N ALA A 71 -13.50 -18.00 -16.61
CA ALA A 71 -14.82 -18.54 -16.30
C ALA A 71 -15.40 -18.04 -14.96
N GLU A 72 -14.66 -17.19 -14.23
CA GLU A 72 -15.05 -16.70 -12.90
C GLU A 72 -16.16 -15.63 -12.99
N ASP A 73 -17.07 -15.62 -12.02
CA ASP A 73 -18.05 -14.53 -11.87
C ASP A 73 -17.52 -13.45 -10.92
N PHE A 74 -16.98 -12.38 -11.50
CA PHE A 74 -16.45 -11.24 -10.75
C PHE A 74 -17.52 -10.30 -10.17
N SER A 75 -18.81 -10.60 -10.32
CA SER A 75 -19.90 -9.72 -9.83
C SER A 75 -19.86 -9.47 -8.32
N SER A 76 -19.31 -10.43 -7.58
CA SER A 76 -19.15 -10.36 -6.12
C SER A 76 -17.82 -9.77 -5.66
N TYR A 77 -16.85 -9.60 -6.57
CA TYR A 77 -15.52 -9.12 -6.21
C TYR A 77 -15.60 -7.65 -5.80
N GLU A 78 -14.85 -7.30 -4.76
CA GLU A 78 -14.75 -5.93 -4.26
C GLU A 78 -13.33 -5.59 -3.82
N SER A 79 -12.99 -4.31 -3.97
CA SER A 79 -11.79 -3.70 -3.40
C SER A 79 -12.17 -2.30 -2.94
N ALA A 80 -12.13 -2.07 -1.63
CA ALA A 80 -12.54 -0.83 -0.99
C ALA A 80 -11.38 -0.24 -0.18
N THR A 81 -11.13 1.06 -0.35
CA THR A 81 -10.25 1.86 0.51
C THR A 81 -10.99 3.12 0.92
N ASN A 82 -11.00 3.44 2.21
CA ASN A 82 -11.58 4.67 2.73
C ASN A 82 -10.60 5.40 3.64
N TRP A 83 -10.09 6.53 3.17
CA TRP A 83 -9.15 7.38 3.92
C TRP A 83 -9.88 8.43 4.76
N THR A 84 -9.41 8.62 5.99
CA THR A 84 -9.85 9.70 6.88
C THR A 84 -8.64 10.45 7.44
N VAL A 85 -8.83 11.73 7.75
CA VAL A 85 -7.86 12.50 8.52
C VAL A 85 -8.10 12.18 9.99
N ASP A 86 -7.10 11.62 10.65
CA ASP A 86 -7.13 11.39 12.09
C ASP A 86 -6.76 12.68 12.84
N SER A 87 -5.59 13.26 12.51
CA SER A 87 -5.04 14.41 13.21
C SER A 87 -4.30 15.36 12.26
N ILE A 88 -4.33 16.65 12.55
CA ILE A 88 -3.49 17.66 11.87
C ILE A 88 -2.71 18.43 12.94
N LEU A 89 -1.39 18.35 12.84
CA LEU A 89 -0.43 18.99 13.72
C LEU A 89 0.42 20.00 12.91
N PRO A 90 1.15 20.93 13.55
CA PRO A 90 2.08 21.80 12.85
C PRO A 90 3.11 20.98 12.05
N GLY A 91 3.05 21.08 10.72
CA GLY A 91 3.97 20.39 9.81
C GLY A 91 3.67 18.91 9.55
N VAL A 92 2.76 18.27 10.29
CA VAL A 92 2.46 16.84 10.16
C VAL A 92 0.95 16.62 10.03
N LYS A 93 0.54 15.80 9.06
CA LYS A 93 -0.84 15.30 8.97
C LYS A 93 -0.83 13.80 9.18
N ILE A 94 -1.85 13.30 9.85
CA ILE A 94 -1.98 11.90 10.17
C ILE A 94 -3.28 11.41 9.55
N LEU A 95 -3.18 10.40 8.70
CA LEU A 95 -4.30 9.77 8.03
C LEU A 95 -4.36 8.30 8.41
N VAL A 96 -5.58 7.78 8.45
CA VAL A 96 -5.86 6.35 8.62
C VAL A 96 -6.82 5.89 7.53
N ALA A 97 -6.68 4.65 7.10
CA ALA A 97 -7.61 4.02 6.17
C ALA A 97 -8.18 2.73 6.73
N GLY A 98 -9.45 2.47 6.41
CA GLY A 98 -9.97 1.11 6.35
C GLY A 98 -9.82 0.58 4.93
N ARG A 99 -9.30 -0.63 4.79
CA ARG A 99 -9.20 -1.33 3.51
C ARG A 99 -9.88 -2.69 3.61
N ALA A 100 -10.63 -3.05 2.58
CA ALA A 100 -11.30 -4.34 2.47
C ALA A 100 -11.21 -4.85 1.03
N SER A 101 -11.15 -6.16 0.87
CA SER A 101 -11.12 -6.81 -0.43
C SER A 101 -11.78 -8.17 -0.34
N TYR A 102 -12.56 -8.53 -1.34
CA TYR A 102 -13.03 -9.89 -1.54
C TYR A 102 -12.86 -10.24 -3.01
N THR A 103 -12.17 -11.34 -3.27
CA THR A 103 -11.80 -11.77 -4.62
C THR A 103 -12.07 -13.27 -4.76
N GLY A 104 -13.24 -13.70 -4.27
CA GLY A 104 -13.61 -15.11 -4.17
C GLY A 104 -13.15 -15.79 -2.87
N GLY A 105 -13.56 -17.05 -2.69
CA GLY A 105 -13.22 -17.86 -1.52
C GLY A 105 -14.22 -17.76 -0.36
N ALA A 106 -13.79 -18.16 0.84
CA ALA A 106 -14.69 -18.30 1.99
C ALA A 106 -15.01 -16.99 2.73
N HIS A 107 -14.14 -15.98 2.64
CA HIS A 107 -14.31 -14.68 3.28
C HIS A 107 -13.44 -13.62 2.60
N GLY A 108 -13.79 -12.34 2.82
CA GLY A 108 -12.94 -11.21 2.44
C GLY A 108 -11.76 -11.00 3.38
N TYR A 109 -10.89 -10.07 3.02
CA TYR A 109 -9.76 -9.60 3.80
C TYR A 109 -9.94 -8.12 4.12
N ALA A 110 -9.83 -7.75 5.39
CA ALA A 110 -9.91 -6.36 5.83
C ALA A 110 -8.76 -6.02 6.77
N PHE A 111 -8.22 -4.81 6.61
CA PHE A 111 -7.11 -4.29 7.39
C PHE A 111 -7.16 -2.77 7.49
N VAL A 112 -6.30 -2.21 8.32
CA VAL A 112 -6.14 -0.76 8.48
C VAL A 112 -4.81 -0.32 7.91
N ASP A 113 -4.75 0.93 7.44
CA ASP A 113 -3.55 1.57 6.92
C ASP A 113 -3.35 2.93 7.61
N SER A 114 -2.14 3.47 7.56
CA SER A 114 -1.81 4.79 8.11
C SER A 114 -0.77 5.52 7.27
N VAL A 115 -0.96 6.83 7.14
CA VAL A 115 0.02 7.73 6.52
C VAL A 115 0.31 8.85 7.50
N ILE A 116 1.56 8.90 7.98
CA ILE A 116 2.09 10.09 8.63
C ILE A 116 2.74 10.94 7.54
N TRP A 117 2.24 12.14 7.33
CA TRP A 117 2.61 12.99 6.21
C TRP A 117 3.37 14.22 6.68
N ASP A 118 4.62 14.39 6.23
CA ASP A 118 5.35 15.63 6.40
C ASP A 118 4.83 16.65 5.37
N SER A 119 4.14 17.67 5.86
CA SER A 119 3.54 18.71 5.03
C SER A 119 4.58 19.65 4.41
N LYS A 120 5.78 19.75 5.01
CA LYS A 120 6.88 20.57 4.49
C LYS A 120 7.66 19.83 3.41
N ALA A 121 7.97 18.56 3.66
CA ALA A 121 8.67 17.72 2.68
C ALA A 121 7.73 17.25 1.54
N GLY A 122 6.42 17.21 1.79
CA GLY A 122 5.44 16.71 0.83
C GLY A 122 5.60 15.20 0.59
N ALA A 123 5.86 14.45 1.66
CA ALA A 123 6.18 13.02 1.61
C ALA A 123 5.73 12.27 2.88
N PRO A 124 5.49 10.96 2.82
CA PRO A 124 5.21 10.17 4.02
C PRO A 124 6.47 9.99 4.89
N ILE A 125 6.27 9.95 6.19
CA ILE A 125 7.28 9.65 7.21
C ILE A 125 7.17 8.17 7.55
N SER A 126 8.26 7.42 7.41
CA SER A 126 8.30 6.02 7.86
C SER A 126 8.30 5.93 9.40
N PHE A 127 7.90 4.80 9.96
CA PHE A 127 7.97 4.59 11.42
C PHE A 127 9.38 4.84 11.97
N ALA A 128 10.42 4.34 11.29
CA ALA A 128 11.81 4.62 11.64
C ALA A 128 12.14 6.11 11.55
N GLY A 129 11.61 6.82 10.55
CA GLY A 129 11.81 8.25 10.34
C GLY A 129 11.21 9.16 11.41
N LEU A 130 10.35 8.63 12.29
CA LEU A 130 9.84 9.36 13.47
C LEU A 130 10.92 9.60 14.53
N PHE A 131 12.03 8.87 14.47
CA PHE A 131 13.07 8.90 15.49
C PHE A 131 14.34 9.56 14.96
N THR A 132 14.90 10.49 15.73
CA THR A 132 16.20 11.10 15.42
C THR A 132 17.36 10.10 15.48
N ASN A 133 17.22 9.03 16.27
CA ASN A 133 18.11 7.88 16.29
C ASN A 133 17.31 6.57 16.18
N PRO A 134 17.01 6.11 14.95
CA PRO A 134 16.21 4.91 14.73
C PRO A 134 16.81 3.64 15.35
N SER A 135 18.14 3.54 15.38
CA SER A 135 18.84 2.39 15.97
C SER A 135 18.62 2.32 17.49
N ALA A 136 18.78 3.45 18.18
CA ALA A 136 18.52 3.53 19.62
C ALA A 136 17.03 3.29 19.93
N ALA A 137 16.12 3.88 19.15
CA ALA A 137 14.69 3.65 19.32
C ALA A 137 14.33 2.17 19.13
N ARG A 138 14.90 1.51 18.11
CA ARG A 138 14.72 0.07 17.86
C ARG A 138 15.21 -0.78 19.01
N ALA A 139 16.39 -0.49 19.54
CA ALA A 139 16.97 -1.22 20.67
C ALA A 139 16.07 -1.16 21.93
N LEU A 140 15.27 -0.10 22.08
CA LEU A 140 14.32 0.06 23.19
C LEU A 140 12.94 -0.53 22.88
N LEU A 141 12.37 -0.18 21.73
CA LEU A 141 10.97 -0.47 21.41
C LEU A 141 10.76 -1.92 20.97
N ASN A 142 11.66 -2.51 20.18
CA ASN A 142 11.45 -3.87 19.68
C ASN A 142 11.38 -4.90 20.82
N PRO A 143 12.31 -4.92 21.79
CA PRO A 143 12.21 -5.83 22.93
C PRO A 143 10.96 -5.61 23.78
N ALA A 144 10.55 -4.35 23.97
CA ALA A 144 9.32 -4.03 24.71
C ALA A 144 8.07 -4.57 24.02
N TYR A 145 8.00 -4.43 22.70
CA TYR A 145 6.94 -4.99 21.87
C TYR A 145 6.92 -6.51 21.89
N CYS A 146 8.06 -7.18 21.69
CA CYS A 146 8.12 -8.65 21.75
C CYS A 146 7.58 -9.20 23.08
N ARG A 147 7.95 -8.56 24.20
CA ARG A 147 7.45 -8.94 25.52
C ARG A 147 5.93 -8.73 25.65
N ALA A 148 5.39 -7.66 25.07
CA ALA A 148 3.95 -7.41 25.08
C ALA A 148 3.20 -8.44 24.21
N LEU A 149 3.74 -8.74 23.03
CA LEU A 149 3.19 -9.73 22.11
C LEU A 149 3.17 -11.13 22.74
N ASP A 150 4.25 -11.54 23.40
CA ASP A 150 4.31 -12.84 24.08
C ASP A 150 3.29 -12.94 25.23
N ARG A 151 3.01 -11.83 25.95
CA ARG A 151 1.94 -11.79 26.96
C ARG A 151 0.55 -11.94 26.33
N GLU A 152 0.28 -11.26 25.23
CA GLU A 152 -0.99 -11.41 24.50
C GLU A 152 -1.17 -12.81 23.94
N ARG A 153 -0.10 -13.42 23.42
CA ARG A 153 -0.11 -14.82 22.95
C ARG A 153 -0.46 -15.78 24.08
N LEU A 154 0.22 -15.67 25.22
CA LEU A 154 -0.06 -16.49 26.40
C LEU A 154 -1.51 -16.33 26.85
N ALA A 155 -2.00 -15.09 26.98
CA ALA A 155 -3.36 -14.82 27.43
C ALA A 155 -4.43 -15.41 26.49
N ARG A 156 -4.20 -15.38 25.17
CA ARG A 156 -5.17 -15.83 24.16
C ARG A 156 -5.09 -17.32 23.84
N ARG A 157 -3.90 -17.91 23.95
CA ARG A 157 -3.66 -19.33 23.63
C ARG A 157 -3.71 -20.23 24.88
N GLY A 158 -3.52 -19.66 26.07
CA GLY A 158 -3.47 -20.40 27.33
C GLY A 158 -2.09 -20.99 27.65
N GLU A 159 -1.14 -20.92 26.72
CA GLU A 159 0.22 -21.43 26.88
C GLU A 159 1.26 -20.56 26.17
N PRO A 160 2.54 -20.59 26.59
CA PRO A 160 3.61 -19.88 25.91
C PRO A 160 3.76 -20.37 24.47
N THR A 161 3.87 -19.45 23.52
CA THR A 161 4.14 -19.81 22.11
C THR A 161 5.64 -20.08 21.92
N PRO A 162 6.02 -21.29 21.46
CA PRO A 162 7.42 -21.63 21.17
C PRO A 162 8.00 -20.68 20.12
N LYS A 163 9.31 -20.42 20.16
CA LYS A 163 9.94 -19.45 19.22
C LYS A 163 10.12 -20.00 17.81
N ASP A 164 10.12 -21.31 17.65
CA ASP A 164 10.15 -22.04 16.39
C ASP A 164 8.75 -22.27 15.79
N ASP A 165 7.68 -21.93 16.51
CA ASP A 165 6.32 -21.86 15.96
C ASP A 165 6.24 -20.78 14.87
N MET A 166 5.35 -20.98 13.88
CA MET A 166 5.14 -19.99 12.82
C MET A 166 4.65 -18.63 13.37
N PHE A 167 4.04 -18.61 14.54
CA PHE A 167 3.64 -17.41 15.28
C PHE A 167 4.54 -17.17 16.50
N GLY A 168 5.69 -17.81 16.61
CA GLY A 168 6.65 -17.68 17.70
C GLY A 168 7.61 -16.50 17.54
N ALA A 169 7.92 -16.18 16.29
CA ALA A 169 8.84 -15.11 15.92
C ALA A 169 8.37 -13.76 16.46
N CYS A 170 9.33 -12.88 16.78
CA CYS A 170 9.03 -11.48 17.04
C CYS A 170 9.25 -10.65 15.77
N PRO A 171 8.21 -9.97 15.27
CA PRO A 171 8.35 -8.98 14.20
C PRO A 171 9.41 -7.93 14.49
N ASP A 172 10.09 -7.49 13.44
CA ASP A 172 10.96 -6.33 13.51
C ASP A 172 10.17 -5.07 13.25
N LEU A 173 9.78 -4.35 14.32
CA LEU A 173 8.98 -3.13 14.22
C LEU A 173 9.58 -2.09 13.28
N PHE A 174 10.90 -2.02 13.12
CA PHE A 174 11.52 -0.99 12.28
C PHE A 174 11.59 -1.37 10.80
N LYS A 175 11.24 -2.61 10.48
CA LYS A 175 11.04 -3.09 9.10
C LYS A 175 9.58 -3.28 8.76
N GLU A 176 8.77 -3.70 9.73
CA GLU A 176 7.44 -4.23 9.52
C GLU A 176 6.34 -3.34 10.10
N ALA A 177 6.66 -2.42 11.02
CA ALA A 177 5.63 -1.55 11.57
C ALA A 177 5.31 -0.39 10.63
N GLU A 178 4.02 -0.26 10.36
CA GLU A 178 3.41 0.98 9.93
C GLU A 178 2.94 1.72 11.18
N ALA A 179 3.22 3.02 11.24
CA ALA A 179 3.02 3.83 12.42
C ALA A 179 1.53 4.18 12.58
N TYR A 180 0.76 3.29 13.21
CA TYR A 180 -0.66 3.55 13.43
C TYR A 180 -0.87 4.56 14.57
N PRO A 181 -1.35 5.78 14.29
CA PRO A 181 -1.89 6.65 15.33
C PRO A 181 -3.13 5.98 15.96
N THR A 182 -3.39 6.25 17.21
CA THR A 182 -4.29 5.48 18.08
C THR A 182 -5.77 5.49 17.67
N LYS A 183 -6.29 4.30 17.29
CA LYS A 183 -7.61 3.63 17.48
C LYS A 183 -8.92 4.45 17.68
N PRO A 184 -10.04 3.90 17.17
CA PRO A 184 -10.86 3.06 18.04
C PRO A 184 -10.66 1.57 17.76
N VAL A 185 -10.66 0.80 18.87
CA VAL A 185 -10.65 -0.66 18.89
C VAL A 185 -12.00 -1.14 18.36
N TYR A 186 -11.99 -1.94 17.30
CA TYR A 186 -12.91 -3.06 17.19
C TYR A 186 -12.10 -4.34 16.99
N GLY A 187 -12.36 -5.34 17.86
CA GLY A 187 -11.91 -6.72 17.67
C GLY A 187 -12.61 -7.33 16.44
N LYS A 188 -12.22 -8.49 15.92
CA LYS A 188 -11.47 -9.63 16.44
C LYS A 188 -10.70 -10.20 15.23
N TYR A 189 -9.38 -10.34 15.33
CA TYR A 189 -8.59 -11.05 14.33
C TYR A 189 -9.16 -12.45 14.07
N SER A 190 -8.98 -12.92 12.83
CA SER A 190 -9.22 -14.26 12.32
C SER A 190 -10.70 -14.63 12.10
N ARG A 191 -11.20 -14.41 10.88
CA ARG A 191 -10.96 -15.32 9.76
C ARG A 191 -10.58 -14.48 8.55
#